data_AF-A0A7S1QME3-F1
#
_entry.id   AF-A0A7S1QME3-F1
#
_cell.length_a   1.000
_cell.length_b   1.000
_cell.length_c   1.000
_cell.angle_alpha   90.00
_cell.angle_beta   90.00
_cell.angle_gamma   90.00
#
_symmetry.space_group_name_H-M   'P 1'
#
loop_
_entity.id
_entity.type
_entity.pdbx_description
1 polymer ?
#
loop_
_entity_poly.entity_id
_entity_poly.type
_entity_poly.pdbx_seq_one_letter_code
_entity_poly.pdbx_strand_id
1 'polypeptide(L)'
;TKATGCTCTCRNKWFGGNCSECPPGFNISSDCNSCSSGFSGPDCKRECTPAQDCNGHATSATGYAGDCTCNCRNGWRGATCDSCTDPYSGPDCQFCIAGFIGTPPNCKKNCTTRDDCDGHATSVEGFLNGTCKCDCRNEWSNTTCNFCPPNFRSETDCATCAEGYEQYPDCYLKCTNQFNCTGHAYNVTGNDGPVG
;
A
#
# COMPACT_ATOMS: atom_id res chain seq x y z
N THR A 1 -7.26 53.12 -47.94
CA THR A 1 -6.59 54.03 -46.98
C THR A 1 -6.97 53.61 -45.58
N LYS A 2 -6.03 53.12 -44.76
CA LYS A 2 -6.27 52.88 -43.33
C LYS A 2 -6.37 54.25 -42.66
N ALA A 3 -7.49 54.53 -41.98
CA ALA A 3 -7.62 55.76 -41.21
C ALA A 3 -6.60 55.74 -40.04
N THR A 4 -5.58 56.59 -40.11
CA THR A 4 -4.63 56.82 -39.02
C THR A 4 -5.29 57.74 -37.99
N GLY A 5 -5.41 57.28 -36.73
CA GLY A 5 -6.03 58.02 -35.62
C GLY A 5 -7.34 57.42 -35.07
N CYS A 6 -7.83 56.31 -35.63
CA CYS A 6 -9.00 55.62 -35.09
C CYS A 6 -8.61 54.67 -33.95
N THR A 7 -9.31 54.77 -32.82
CA THR A 7 -9.25 53.78 -31.73
C THR A 7 -10.37 52.76 -31.91
N CYS A 8 -10.01 51.48 -32.08
CA CYS A 8 -10.98 50.39 -32.18
C CYS A 8 -11.23 49.76 -30.81
N THR A 9 -12.50 49.60 -30.43
CA THR A 9 -12.89 48.75 -29.30
C THR A 9 -13.32 47.40 -29.86
N CYS A 10 -12.67 46.32 -29.43
CA CYS A 10 -12.92 44.99 -29.97
C CYS A 10 -14.09 44.30 -29.27
N ARG A 11 -14.87 43.54 -30.04
CA ARG A 11 -15.95 42.69 -29.51
C ARG A 11 -15.40 41.35 -29.02
N ASN A 12 -16.12 40.70 -28.10
CA ASN A 12 -15.74 39.41 -27.50
C ASN A 12 -14.28 39.43 -27.01
N LYS A 13 -13.46 38.47 -27.44
CA LYS A 13 -12.05 38.34 -27.07
C LYS A 13 -11.09 38.75 -28.17
N TRP A 14 -11.57 39.37 -29.25
CA TRP A 14 -10.71 39.92 -30.29
C TRP A 14 -9.76 40.97 -29.71
N PHE A 15 -8.54 41.02 -30.22
CA PHE A 15 -7.54 41.99 -29.82
C PHE A 15 -6.69 42.46 -31.03
N GLY A 16 -5.71 43.32 -30.75
CA GLY A 16 -4.89 43.97 -31.77
C GLY A 16 -5.47 45.32 -32.22
N GLY A 17 -4.64 46.16 -32.84
CA GLY A 17 -5.00 47.54 -33.21
C GLY A 17 -6.17 47.67 -34.19
N ASN A 18 -6.59 46.57 -34.82
CA ASN A 18 -7.73 46.48 -35.73
C ASN A 18 -8.64 45.27 -35.42
N CYS A 19 -8.59 44.73 -34.20
CA CYS A 19 -9.45 43.61 -33.77
C CYS A 19 -9.39 42.38 -34.68
N SER A 20 -8.21 42.07 -35.23
CA SER A 20 -8.03 40.97 -36.19
C SER A 20 -7.33 39.75 -35.59
N GLU A 21 -7.01 39.77 -34.29
CA GLU A 21 -6.32 38.69 -33.60
C GLU A 21 -7.25 38.02 -32.59
N CYS A 22 -7.32 36.70 -32.65
CA CYS A 22 -8.07 35.85 -31.73
C CYS A 22 -7.09 35.18 -30.76
N PRO A 23 -7.29 35.25 -29.43
CA PRO A 23 -6.34 34.65 -28.51
C PRO A 23 -6.27 33.11 -28.66
N PRO A 24 -5.12 32.48 -28.39
CA PRO A 24 -5.01 31.02 -28.41
C PRO A 24 -6.08 30.37 -27.52
N GLY A 25 -6.63 29.24 -27.97
CA GLY A 25 -7.68 28.52 -27.25
C GLY A 25 -9.10 29.03 -27.52
N PHE A 26 -9.28 30.25 -28.04
CA PHE A 26 -10.58 30.74 -28.50
C PHE A 26 -10.86 30.31 -29.95
N ASN A 27 -12.14 30.12 -30.28
CA ASN A 27 -12.57 29.66 -31.58
C ASN A 27 -12.87 30.86 -32.50
N ILE A 28 -12.07 30.99 -33.56
CA ILE A 28 -12.22 32.09 -34.53
C ILE A 28 -13.54 32.03 -35.31
N SER A 29 -14.05 30.83 -35.58
CA SER A 29 -15.33 30.63 -36.28
C SER A 29 -16.54 31.00 -35.43
N SER A 30 -16.39 31.04 -34.10
CA SER A 30 -17.42 31.54 -33.18
C SER A 30 -17.17 32.99 -32.75
N ASP A 31 -16.50 33.78 -33.60
CA ASP A 31 -16.22 35.20 -33.34
C ASP A 31 -15.40 35.41 -32.05
N CYS A 32 -14.53 34.45 -31.70
CA CYS A 32 -13.75 34.42 -30.46
C CYS A 32 -14.61 34.51 -29.19
N ASN A 33 -15.86 34.03 -29.25
CA ASN A 33 -16.81 34.06 -28.13
C ASN A 33 -16.89 32.71 -27.39
N SER A 34 -16.30 31.66 -27.93
CA SER A 34 -16.26 30.35 -27.27
C SER A 34 -14.87 29.73 -27.36
N CYS A 35 -14.62 28.75 -26.52
CA CYS A 35 -13.39 27.96 -26.59
C CYS A 35 -13.39 27.04 -27.81
N SER A 36 -12.18 26.79 -28.32
CA SER A 36 -11.89 25.72 -29.27
C SER A 36 -11.99 24.36 -28.57
N SER A 37 -12.09 23.28 -29.34
CA SER A 37 -12.14 21.92 -28.79
C SER A 37 -10.89 21.61 -27.95
N GLY A 38 -11.08 21.02 -26.77
CA GLY A 38 -10.01 20.75 -25.81
C GLY A 38 -9.57 21.95 -24.97
N PHE A 39 -10.33 23.06 -25.00
CA PHE A 39 -10.12 24.23 -24.16
C PHE A 39 -11.41 24.58 -23.43
N SER A 40 -11.30 25.05 -22.19
CA SER A 40 -12.47 25.45 -21.40
C SER A 40 -12.14 26.53 -20.36
N GLY A 41 -13.18 26.99 -19.67
CA GLY A 41 -13.09 28.09 -18.70
C GLY A 41 -13.09 29.49 -19.34
N PRO A 42 -13.03 30.55 -18.51
CA PRO A 42 -13.19 31.94 -18.96
C PRO A 42 -12.06 32.46 -19.86
N ASP A 43 -10.88 31.84 -19.75
CA ASP A 43 -9.68 32.17 -20.53
C ASP A 43 -9.38 31.11 -21.60
N CYS A 44 -10.29 30.15 -21.82
CA CYS A 44 -10.12 29.01 -22.73
C CYS A 44 -8.73 28.37 -22.57
N LYS A 45 -8.44 27.88 -21.37
CA LYS A 45 -7.20 27.17 -21.07
C LYS A 45 -7.30 25.74 -21.60
N ARG A 46 -6.17 25.18 -22.05
CA ARG A 46 -6.14 23.82 -22.59
C ARG A 46 -6.44 22.82 -21.48
N GLU A 47 -7.39 21.95 -21.71
CA GLU A 47 -7.69 20.83 -20.83
C GLU A 47 -6.55 19.80 -20.88
N CYS A 48 -6.32 19.13 -19.76
CA CYS A 48 -5.34 18.05 -19.70
C CYS A 48 -5.82 16.82 -20.48
N THR A 49 -4.90 16.11 -21.09
CA THR A 49 -5.19 14.82 -21.75
C THR A 49 -4.27 13.72 -21.25
N PRO A 50 -4.74 12.47 -21.13
CA PRO A 50 -3.88 11.36 -20.71
C PRO A 50 -2.64 11.20 -21.59
N ALA A 51 -2.79 11.35 -22.91
CA ALA A 51 -1.72 11.16 -23.87
C ALA A 51 -0.60 12.19 -23.75
N GLN A 52 -0.94 13.47 -23.51
CA GLN A 52 0.04 14.55 -23.51
C GLN A 52 0.57 14.89 -22.12
N ASP A 53 -0.30 14.90 -21.10
CA ASP A 53 0.01 15.44 -19.78
C ASP A 53 0.33 14.37 -18.75
N CYS A 54 -0.03 13.11 -19.04
CA CYS A 54 0.11 11.98 -18.12
C CYS A 54 0.90 10.81 -18.74
N ASN A 55 1.86 11.14 -19.61
CA ASN A 55 2.75 10.18 -20.30
C ASN A 55 2.02 9.05 -21.07
N GLY A 56 0.73 9.20 -21.38
CA GLY A 56 -0.07 8.15 -21.99
C GLY A 56 -0.41 6.98 -21.05
N HIS A 57 -0.10 7.10 -19.75
CA HIS A 57 -0.28 6.06 -18.74
C HIS A 57 -1.43 6.36 -17.76
N ALA A 58 -2.23 7.39 -18.01
CA ALA A 58 -3.46 7.66 -17.27
C ALA A 58 -4.70 7.07 -17.96
N THR A 59 -5.70 6.71 -17.14
CA THR A 59 -7.07 6.42 -17.59
C THR A 59 -7.86 7.70 -17.82
N SER A 60 -7.59 8.74 -17.02
CA SER A 60 -8.18 10.07 -17.16
C SER A 60 -7.21 11.16 -16.70
N ALA A 61 -7.38 12.35 -17.25
CA ALA A 61 -6.67 13.55 -16.85
C ALA A 61 -7.69 14.67 -16.64
N THR A 62 -7.50 15.47 -15.61
CA THR A 62 -8.38 16.61 -15.28
C THR A 62 -7.55 17.83 -14.96
N GLY A 63 -8.18 19.02 -15.00
CA GLY A 63 -7.49 20.29 -14.83
C GLY A 63 -7.04 20.90 -16.16
N TYR A 64 -6.14 21.88 -16.05
CA TYR A 64 -5.61 22.61 -17.19
C TYR A 64 -4.11 22.39 -17.32
N ALA A 65 -3.60 22.49 -18.55
CA ALA A 65 -2.17 22.32 -18.84
C ALA A 65 -1.30 23.16 -17.88
N GLY A 66 -0.38 22.48 -17.18
CA GLY A 66 0.47 23.06 -16.12
C GLY A 66 0.01 22.75 -14.69
N ASP A 67 -1.23 22.30 -14.50
CA ASP A 67 -1.81 21.90 -13.20
C ASP A 67 -2.77 20.71 -13.40
N CYS A 68 -2.25 19.67 -14.05
CA CYS A 68 -3.01 18.47 -14.37
C CYS A 68 -3.06 17.50 -13.19
N THR A 69 -4.23 16.91 -12.96
CA THR A 69 -4.40 15.75 -12.08
C THR A 69 -4.63 14.51 -12.93
N CYS A 70 -3.67 13.58 -12.87
CA CYS A 70 -3.67 12.34 -13.64
C CYS A 70 -4.15 11.15 -12.79
N ASN A 71 -5.10 10.37 -13.32
CA ASN A 71 -5.51 9.09 -12.74
C ASN A 71 -4.80 7.93 -13.44
N CYS A 72 -3.67 7.50 -12.89
CA CYS A 72 -2.79 6.50 -13.49
C CYS A 72 -3.44 5.12 -13.62
N ARG A 73 -3.17 4.42 -14.72
CA ARG A 73 -3.65 3.05 -14.96
C ARG A 73 -2.68 2.02 -14.38
N ASN A 74 -3.18 0.83 -14.09
CA ASN A 74 -2.40 -0.29 -13.56
C ASN A 74 -1.53 0.12 -12.35
N GLY A 75 -0.23 -0.20 -12.38
CA GLY A 75 0.75 0.16 -11.37
C GLY A 75 1.48 1.48 -11.60
N TRP A 76 1.10 2.28 -12.61
CA TRP A 76 1.74 3.58 -12.84
C TRP A 76 1.49 4.55 -11.68
N ARG A 77 2.51 5.32 -11.32
CA ARG A 77 2.48 6.30 -10.23
C ARG A 77 3.18 7.60 -10.62
N GLY A 78 3.08 8.59 -9.72
CA GLY A 78 3.57 9.94 -9.93
C GLY A 78 2.46 10.89 -10.38
N ALA A 79 2.68 12.19 -10.23
CA ALA A 79 1.71 13.21 -10.62
C ALA A 79 1.36 13.16 -12.12
N THR A 80 2.29 12.63 -12.93
CA THR A 80 2.19 12.53 -14.39
C THR A 80 2.19 11.07 -14.89
N CYS A 81 2.05 10.08 -13.99
CA CYS A 81 2.07 8.65 -14.34
C CYS A 81 3.36 8.20 -15.06
N ASP A 82 4.52 8.72 -14.65
CA ASP A 82 5.82 8.45 -15.26
C ASP A 82 6.62 7.34 -14.55
N SER A 83 6.13 6.88 -13.40
CA SER A 83 6.86 5.94 -12.55
C SER A 83 6.24 4.55 -12.53
N CYS A 84 7.06 3.56 -12.87
CA CYS A 84 6.75 2.14 -12.75
C CYS A 84 7.77 1.49 -11.81
N THR A 85 7.44 1.42 -10.53
CA THR A 85 8.34 0.87 -9.51
C THR A 85 7.71 -0.29 -8.79
N ASP A 86 8.52 -1.00 -8.00
CA ASP A 86 8.06 -2.05 -7.10
C ASP A 86 6.80 -1.60 -6.32
N PRO A 87 5.77 -2.45 -6.23
CA PRO A 87 5.76 -3.88 -6.59
C PRO A 87 5.31 -4.22 -8.03
N TYR A 88 5.40 -3.28 -8.99
CA TYR A 88 4.87 -3.45 -10.35
C TYR A 88 5.95 -3.68 -11.40
N SER A 89 5.59 -4.38 -12.49
CA SER A 89 6.46 -4.65 -13.63
C SER A 89 5.68 -4.78 -14.95
N GLY A 90 6.42 -4.94 -16.04
CA GLY A 90 5.89 -5.01 -17.40
C GLY A 90 5.91 -3.65 -18.10
N PRO A 91 5.71 -3.64 -19.43
CA PRO A 91 5.78 -2.41 -20.24
C PRO A 91 4.69 -1.38 -19.91
N ASP A 92 3.62 -1.78 -19.22
CA ASP A 92 2.53 -0.89 -18.80
C ASP A 92 2.20 -1.04 -17.30
N CYS A 93 3.18 -1.48 -16.49
CA CYS A 93 3.02 -1.79 -15.07
C CYS A 93 1.84 -2.71 -14.77
N GLN A 94 1.54 -3.62 -15.69
CA GLN A 94 0.34 -4.47 -15.65
C GLN A 94 0.55 -5.78 -14.89
N PHE A 95 1.78 -6.06 -14.44
CA PHE A 95 2.11 -7.24 -13.67
C PHE A 95 2.64 -6.89 -12.29
N CYS A 96 2.46 -7.81 -11.34
CA CYS A 96 3.19 -7.78 -10.08
C CYS A 96 4.59 -8.37 -10.29
N ILE A 97 5.60 -7.85 -9.60
CA ILE A 97 6.94 -8.45 -9.60
C ILE A 97 6.91 -9.84 -8.96
N ALA A 98 7.96 -10.64 -9.20
CA ALA A 98 8.10 -11.96 -8.60
C ALA A 98 8.00 -11.91 -7.07
N GLY A 99 7.21 -12.83 -6.49
CA GLY A 99 6.94 -12.87 -5.04
C GLY A 99 5.73 -12.03 -4.60
N PHE A 100 5.13 -11.24 -5.48
CA PHE A 100 3.86 -10.57 -5.26
C PHE A 100 2.75 -11.25 -6.06
N ILE A 101 1.54 -11.26 -5.50
CA ILE A 101 0.34 -11.80 -6.13
C ILE A 101 -0.73 -10.73 -6.30
N GLY A 102 -1.80 -11.07 -7.02
CA GLY A 102 -2.91 -10.16 -7.33
C GLY A 102 -2.73 -9.49 -8.70
N THR A 103 -3.42 -8.38 -8.89
CA THR A 103 -3.37 -7.59 -10.13
C THR A 103 -3.16 -6.11 -9.77
N PRO A 104 -2.32 -5.37 -10.52
CA PRO A 104 -2.13 -3.93 -10.28
C PRO A 104 -3.47 -3.17 -10.30
N PRO A 105 -3.65 -2.18 -9.41
CA PRO A 105 -2.66 -1.65 -8.45
C PRO A 105 -2.54 -2.47 -7.15
N ASN A 106 -3.24 -3.59 -7.01
CA ASN A 106 -3.39 -4.35 -5.76
C ASN A 106 -2.41 -5.53 -5.67
N CYS A 107 -1.14 -5.31 -6.00
CA CYS A 107 -0.09 -6.31 -5.80
C CYS A 107 0.20 -6.46 -4.30
N LYS A 108 0.12 -7.69 -3.78
CA LYS A 108 0.33 -8.01 -2.37
C LYS A 108 1.39 -9.09 -2.24
N LYS A 109 2.28 -8.96 -1.25
CA LYS A 109 3.28 -9.99 -0.96
C LYS A 109 2.70 -10.99 0.04
N ASN A 110 2.82 -12.28 -0.26
CA ASN A 110 2.41 -13.34 0.66
C ASN A 110 3.26 -13.29 1.92
N CYS A 111 2.63 -13.57 3.07
CA CYS A 111 3.36 -13.86 4.28
C CYS A 111 4.12 -15.18 4.14
N THR A 112 5.22 -15.32 4.85
CA THR A 112 6.03 -16.54 4.91
C THR A 112 6.24 -16.94 6.37
N THR A 113 6.29 -18.24 6.63
CA THR A 113 6.51 -18.74 7.99
C THR A 113 7.85 -18.25 8.55
N ARG A 114 8.87 -18.12 7.70
CA ARG A 114 10.22 -17.68 8.08
C ARG A 114 10.29 -16.20 8.46
N ASP A 115 9.74 -15.32 7.62
CA ASP A 115 9.97 -13.87 7.79
C ASP A 115 8.86 -13.20 8.62
N ASP A 116 7.62 -13.71 8.56
CA ASP A 116 6.44 -13.08 9.17
C ASP A 116 5.92 -13.79 10.43
N CYS A 117 6.37 -15.03 10.66
CA CYS A 117 6.00 -15.84 11.82
C CYS A 117 7.23 -16.33 12.59
N ASP A 118 8.31 -15.54 12.57
CA ASP A 118 9.59 -15.78 13.25
C ASP A 118 10.23 -17.16 12.94
N GLY A 119 9.80 -17.80 11.85
CA GLY A 119 10.19 -19.15 11.53
C GLY A 119 9.61 -20.20 12.46
N HIS A 120 8.60 -19.90 13.27
CA HIS A 120 7.96 -20.74 14.30
C HIS A 120 6.49 -21.14 14.01
N ALA A 121 6.01 -20.90 12.80
CA ALA A 121 4.69 -21.37 12.37
C ALA A 121 4.74 -22.69 11.57
N THR A 122 3.69 -23.51 11.67
CA THR A 122 3.43 -24.66 10.78
C THR A 122 2.87 -24.20 9.44
N SER A 123 2.03 -23.16 9.46
CA SER A 123 1.43 -22.56 8.28
C SER A 123 1.23 -21.05 8.48
N VAL A 124 1.16 -20.32 7.37
CA VAL A 124 0.84 -18.90 7.38
C VAL A 124 -0.13 -18.60 6.26
N GLU A 125 -1.12 -17.76 6.55
CA GLU A 125 -2.05 -17.23 5.56
C GLU A 125 -2.06 -15.70 5.58
N GLY A 126 -2.52 -15.10 4.48
CA GLY A 126 -2.66 -13.65 4.36
C GLY A 126 -1.48 -12.94 3.68
N PHE A 127 -1.48 -11.62 3.81
CA PHE A 127 -0.56 -10.71 3.12
C PHE A 127 0.18 -9.78 4.09
N LEU A 128 1.39 -9.40 3.70
CA LEU A 128 2.17 -8.36 4.37
C LEU A 128 1.33 -7.07 4.52
N ASN A 129 1.59 -6.31 5.61
CA ASN A 129 0.77 -5.22 6.18
C ASN A 129 -0.34 -5.67 7.16
N GLY A 130 -0.03 -6.62 8.04
CA GLY A 130 -0.84 -6.90 9.24
C GLY A 130 -2.03 -7.84 9.03
N THR A 131 -2.12 -8.51 7.87
CA THR A 131 -3.11 -9.58 7.63
C THR A 131 -2.51 -10.98 7.70
N CYS A 132 -1.22 -11.09 8.04
CA CYS A 132 -0.58 -12.37 8.28
C CYS A 132 -1.23 -13.05 9.49
N LYS A 133 -1.69 -14.27 9.30
CA LYS A 133 -2.16 -15.14 10.36
C LYS A 133 -1.27 -16.37 10.39
N CYS A 134 -0.52 -16.47 11.47
CA CYS A 134 0.40 -17.56 11.74
C CYS A 134 -0.31 -18.65 12.55
N ASP A 135 -0.19 -19.89 12.11
CA ASP A 135 -0.54 -21.06 12.91
C ASP A 135 0.74 -21.55 13.58
N CYS A 136 0.88 -21.26 14.88
CA CYS A 136 2.13 -21.51 15.60
C CYS A 136 2.33 -23.00 15.85
N ARG A 137 3.57 -23.46 15.75
CA ARG A 137 3.91 -24.85 16.08
C ARG A 137 4.21 -24.98 17.58
N ASN A 138 3.96 -26.15 18.15
CA ASN A 138 4.17 -26.43 19.58
C ASN A 138 3.52 -25.33 20.45
N GLU A 139 4.23 -24.90 21.50
CA GLU A 139 3.74 -23.89 22.46
C GLU A 139 4.21 -22.47 22.11
N TRP A 140 4.72 -22.26 20.90
CA TRP A 140 4.87 -20.91 20.36
C TRP A 140 3.49 -20.25 20.29
N SER A 141 3.42 -18.99 20.66
CA SER A 141 2.15 -18.25 20.65
C SER A 141 2.37 -16.80 20.28
N ASN A 142 1.27 -16.02 20.32
CA ASN A 142 1.08 -14.69 19.77
C ASN A 142 0.93 -14.65 18.24
N THR A 143 0.75 -13.44 17.69
CA THR A 143 0.44 -13.23 16.27
C THR A 143 1.58 -13.55 15.33
N THR A 144 2.83 -13.56 15.79
CA THR A 144 4.02 -13.87 14.98
C THR A 144 4.77 -15.11 15.46
N CYS A 145 4.20 -15.88 16.41
CA CYS A 145 4.81 -17.09 16.96
C CYS A 145 6.18 -16.87 17.61
N ASN A 146 6.46 -15.71 18.18
CA ASN A 146 7.77 -15.42 18.81
C ASN A 146 7.78 -15.52 20.33
N PHE A 147 6.65 -15.87 20.95
CA PHE A 147 6.57 -16.06 22.39
C PHE A 147 6.58 -17.54 22.75
N CYS A 148 7.65 -17.96 23.42
CA CYS A 148 7.73 -19.25 24.11
C CYS A 148 7.48 -19.05 25.61
N PRO A 149 6.44 -19.65 26.20
CA PRO A 149 6.19 -19.50 27.63
C PRO A 149 7.33 -20.12 28.48
N PRO A 150 7.63 -19.58 29.69
CA PRO A 150 8.81 -19.99 30.47
C PRO A 150 8.82 -21.44 30.98
N ASN A 151 7.67 -22.10 31.04
CA ASN A 151 7.56 -23.52 31.39
C ASN A 151 7.97 -24.46 30.23
N PHE A 152 8.30 -23.92 29.06
CA PHE A 152 8.81 -24.64 27.89
C PHE A 152 10.24 -24.22 27.53
N ARG A 153 10.96 -25.10 26.83
CA ARG A 153 12.33 -24.84 26.36
C ARG A 153 12.34 -24.29 24.93
N SER A 154 12.75 -23.03 24.78
CA SER A 154 12.88 -22.38 23.47
C SER A 154 13.98 -23.02 22.62
N GLU A 155 15.01 -23.61 23.22
CA GLU A 155 16.08 -24.32 22.50
C GLU A 155 15.59 -25.60 21.80
N THR A 156 14.44 -26.10 22.25
CA THR A 156 13.75 -27.25 21.66
C THR A 156 12.45 -26.84 20.98
N ASP A 157 12.39 -25.60 20.46
CA ASP A 157 11.25 -25.11 19.69
C ASP A 157 9.92 -25.14 20.48
N CYS A 158 10.01 -24.94 21.81
CA CYS A 158 8.90 -25.06 22.76
C CYS A 158 8.18 -26.43 22.74
N ALA A 159 8.85 -27.48 22.25
CA ALA A 159 8.30 -28.83 22.17
C ALA A 159 8.57 -29.68 23.42
N THR A 160 9.27 -29.15 24.42
CA THR A 160 9.59 -29.86 25.67
C THR A 160 9.50 -28.94 26.89
N CYS A 161 9.27 -29.52 28.06
CA CYS A 161 9.19 -28.78 29.31
C CYS A 161 10.55 -28.23 29.74
N ALA A 162 10.53 -27.03 30.33
CA ALA A 162 11.66 -26.43 31.03
C ALA A 162 12.12 -27.27 32.23
N GLU A 163 13.32 -26.98 32.71
CA GLU A 163 13.82 -27.65 33.91
C GLU A 163 12.92 -27.34 35.10
N GLY A 164 12.59 -28.37 35.90
CA GLY A 164 11.63 -28.25 36.99
C GLY A 164 10.16 -28.44 36.58
N TYR A 165 9.86 -28.65 35.29
CA TYR A 165 8.51 -28.91 34.79
C TYR A 165 8.37 -30.31 34.17
N GLU A 166 7.16 -30.87 34.13
CA GLU A 166 6.86 -32.18 33.52
C GLU A 166 5.45 -32.29 32.92
N GLN A 167 5.22 -33.34 32.13
CA GLN A 167 3.95 -33.66 31.46
C GLN A 167 3.61 -32.69 30.31
N TYR A 168 4.38 -32.75 29.22
CA TYR A 168 4.06 -32.07 27.97
C TYR A 168 2.72 -32.58 27.40
N PRO A 169 1.82 -31.71 26.88
CA PRO A 169 2.02 -30.29 26.57
C PRO A 169 1.75 -29.30 27.71
N ASP A 170 1.26 -29.74 28.87
CA ASP A 170 0.87 -28.81 29.93
C ASP A 170 2.07 -28.26 30.73
N CYS A 171 3.13 -29.06 30.88
CA CYS A 171 4.36 -28.70 31.59
C CYS A 171 4.09 -28.08 32.96
N TYR A 172 3.57 -28.87 33.87
CA TYR A 172 3.30 -28.47 35.25
C TYR A 172 4.58 -28.43 36.09
N LEU A 173 4.62 -27.55 37.09
CA LEU A 173 5.76 -27.44 37.98
C LEU A 173 5.85 -28.70 38.87
N LYS A 174 7.02 -29.34 38.87
CA LYS A 174 7.32 -30.48 39.72
C LYS A 174 7.32 -30.03 41.18
N CYS A 175 6.51 -30.67 42.01
CA CYS A 175 6.61 -30.47 43.45
C CYS A 175 7.94 -31.01 43.95
N THR A 176 8.67 -30.21 44.73
CA THR A 176 9.89 -30.64 45.42
C THR A 176 9.72 -30.54 46.92
N ASN A 177 10.40 -31.40 47.68
CA ASN A 177 10.33 -31.36 49.14
C ASN A 177 10.78 -29.99 49.69
N GLN A 178 11.86 -29.45 49.12
CA GLN A 178 12.45 -28.21 49.58
C GLN A 178 11.53 -26.99 49.39
N PHE A 179 10.85 -26.88 48.25
CA PHE A 179 10.02 -25.72 47.94
C PHE A 179 8.54 -25.90 48.28
N ASN A 180 7.99 -27.11 48.12
CA ASN A 180 6.56 -27.36 48.25
C ASN A 180 6.16 -28.07 49.56
N CYS A 181 7.13 -28.61 50.32
CA CYS A 181 6.86 -29.34 51.57
C CYS A 181 7.75 -28.90 52.73
N THR A 182 8.28 -27.67 52.68
CA THR A 182 9.14 -27.05 53.71
C THR A 182 10.37 -27.86 54.13
N GLY A 183 10.79 -28.83 53.32
CA GLY A 183 11.91 -29.74 53.59
C GLY A 183 11.58 -30.94 54.48
N HIS A 184 10.32 -31.13 54.87
CA HIS A 184 9.91 -32.13 55.88
C HIS A 184 9.22 -33.38 55.31
N ALA A 185 9.09 -33.53 53.98
CA ALA A 185 8.53 -34.71 53.35
C ALA A 185 9.59 -35.78 53.02
N TYR A 186 9.24 -37.06 53.21
CA TYR A 186 10.09 -38.19 52.77
C TYR A 186 9.94 -38.52 51.27
N ASN A 187 8.75 -38.27 50.71
CA ASN A 187 8.46 -38.48 49.30
C ASN A 187 7.49 -37.38 48.83
N VAL A 188 7.71 -36.84 47.63
CA VAL A 188 6.87 -35.80 47.03
C VAL A 188 6.43 -36.29 45.66
N THR A 189 5.11 -36.35 45.47
CA THR A 189 4.48 -36.80 44.22
C THR A 189 3.36 -35.84 43.86
N GLY A 190 3.14 -35.61 42.57
CA GLY A 190 2.13 -34.68 42.07
C GLY A 190 2.72 -33.35 41.62
N ASN A 191 1.91 -32.58 40.88
CA ASN A 191 2.30 -31.33 40.25
C ASN A 191 1.43 -30.17 40.75
N ASP A 192 1.97 -28.95 40.72
CA ASP A 192 1.17 -27.75 40.98
C ASP A 192 0.26 -27.51 39.77
N GLY A 193 -1.04 -27.74 39.95
CA GLY A 193 -2.04 -27.63 38.88
C GLY A 193 -2.40 -26.18 38.57
N PRO A 194 -3.07 -25.91 37.44
CA PRO A 194 -3.58 -24.57 37.17
C PRO A 194 -4.63 -24.25 38.24
N VAL A 195 -4.41 -23.15 38.97
CA VAL A 195 -5.40 -22.56 39.87
C VAL A 195 -6.66 -22.29 39.06
N GLY A 196 -7.71 -23.06 39.33
CA GLY A 196 -9.04 -22.86 38.75
C GLY A 196 -9.72 -21.60 39.26
#